data_AF-A0A1U8JE03-F1
#
_entry.id   AF-A0A1U8JE03-F1
#
_cell.length_a   1.000
_cell.length_b   1.000
_cell.length_c   1.000
_cell.angle_alpha   90.00
_cell.angle_beta   90.00
_cell.angle_gamma   90.00
#
_symmetry.space_group_name_H-M   'P 1'
#
loop_
_entity.id
_entity.type
_entity.pdbx_description
1 polymer ?
#
loop_
_entity_poly.entity_id
_entity_poly.type
_entity_poly.pdbx_seq_one_letter_code
_entity_poly.pdbx_strand_id
1 'polypeptide(L)'
;MKTVYKAFDEVLGMEGAWNQVKLADVFRSPDELQRHYSEIHLLKYLDHSSIMQFYESWIDINFVNEMFTSSTLREYRQRRQRVDIRVIKNWFCQILRGLAYPHCHDPPVIHRDLKCDNIFVHGHLGQVKIGDLGLAAILHGSKHAHCVIGTPEFMALELYEEEYNELIDIYSFGMCILEMLESSSNLQERDFGSR
;
A
#
# COMPACT_ATOMS: atom_id res chain seq x y z
N MET A 1 15.12 7.05 -7.68
CA MET A 1 14.49 5.73 -7.86
C MET A 1 14.87 4.81 -6.69
N LYS A 2 13.86 4.22 -6.04
CA LYS A 2 14.01 3.22 -4.95
C LYS A 2 14.29 1.84 -5.53
N THR A 3 15.26 1.13 -4.98
CA THR A 3 15.56 -0.26 -5.32
C THR A 3 15.40 -1.12 -4.07
N VAL A 4 14.78 -2.29 -4.21
CA VAL A 4 14.57 -3.24 -3.10
C VAL A 4 15.51 -4.43 -3.24
N TYR A 5 16.26 -4.72 -2.18
CA TYR A 5 17.19 -5.83 -2.07
C TYR A 5 16.74 -6.80 -0.98
N LYS A 6 17.18 -8.06 -1.07
CA LYS A 6 17.04 -9.00 0.03
C LYS A 6 18.10 -8.70 1.10
N ALA A 7 17.67 -8.64 2.35
CA ALA A 7 18.51 -8.50 3.53
C ALA A 7 18.29 -9.67 4.50
N PHE A 8 19.24 -9.87 5.39
CA PHE A 8 19.21 -10.90 6.41
C PHE A 8 19.71 -10.32 7.73
N ASP A 9 18.90 -10.43 8.77
CA ASP A 9 19.28 -10.11 10.14
C ASP A 9 20.08 -11.27 10.71
N GLU A 10 21.39 -11.08 10.92
CA GLU A 10 22.30 -12.12 11.41
C GLU A 10 22.08 -12.49 12.89
N VAL A 11 21.41 -11.62 13.67
CA VAL A 11 21.15 -11.84 15.10
C VAL A 11 19.84 -12.62 15.29
N LEU A 12 18.78 -12.21 14.59
CA LEU A 12 17.47 -12.83 14.67
C LEU A 12 17.26 -13.99 13.68
N GLY A 13 18.13 -14.09 12.67
CA GLY A 13 18.01 -15.07 11.60
C GLY A 13 16.82 -14.81 10.66
N MET A 14 16.39 -13.55 10.55
CA MET A 14 15.18 -13.16 9.81
C MET A 14 15.52 -12.54 8.45
N GLU A 15 14.73 -12.85 7.43
CA GLU A 15 14.82 -12.19 6.13
C GLU A 15 14.07 -10.85 6.15
N GLY A 16 14.65 -9.82 5.52
CA GLY A 16 14.05 -8.49 5.38
C GLY A 16 14.23 -7.93 3.98
N ALA A 17 13.42 -6.94 3.62
CA ALA A 17 13.55 -6.18 2.38
C ALA A 17 14.28 -4.87 2.66
N TRP A 18 15.48 -4.72 2.10
CA TRP A 18 16.25 -3.48 2.17
C TRP A 18 15.87 -2.56 1.02
N ASN A 19 15.25 -1.44 1.37
CA ASN A 19 14.89 -0.36 0.47
C ASN A 19 16.05 0.65 0.43
N GLN A 20 16.70 0.74 -0.73
CA GLN A 20 17.81 1.67 -0.98
C GLN A 20 17.36 2.78 -1.93
N VAL A 21 17.62 4.03 -1.55
CA VAL A 21 17.37 5.20 -2.39
C VAL A 21 18.71 5.82 -2.79
N LYS A 22 18.92 6.02 -4.09
CA LYS A 22 20.17 6.63 -4.59
C LYS A 22 20.16 8.13 -4.30
N LEU A 23 21.19 8.61 -3.58
CA LEU A 23 21.35 10.04 -3.26
C LEU A 23 21.34 10.95 -4.48
N ALA A 24 21.89 10.52 -5.62
CA ALA A 24 21.86 11.30 -6.85
C ALA A 24 20.45 11.53 -7.41
N ASP A 25 19.50 10.64 -7.12
CA ASP A 25 18.11 10.77 -7.52
C ASP A 25 17.32 11.65 -6.55
N VAL A 26 17.70 11.65 -5.27
CA VAL A 26 17.10 12.48 -4.22
C VAL A 26 17.18 13.97 -4.55
N PHE A 27 18.30 14.43 -5.12
CA PHE A 27 18.46 15.83 -5.52
C PHE A 27 17.69 16.22 -6.79
N ARG A 28 17.08 15.27 -7.50
CA ARG A 28 16.32 15.54 -8.73
C ARG A 28 14.85 15.84 -8.49
N SER A 29 14.27 15.35 -7.39
CA SER A 29 12.86 15.53 -7.07
C SER A 29 12.64 15.66 -5.56
N PRO A 30 12.47 16.90 -5.05
CA PRO A 30 12.14 17.15 -3.64
C PRO A 30 10.86 16.44 -3.19
N ASP A 31 9.87 16.29 -4.09
CA ASP A 31 8.61 15.61 -3.79
C ASP A 31 8.79 14.11 -3.56
N GLU A 32 9.64 13.44 -4.35
CA GLU A 32 9.97 12.03 -4.15
C GLU A 32 10.69 11.81 -2.81
N LEU A 33 11.59 12.73 -2.45
CA LEU A 33 12.27 12.69 -1.16
C LEU A 33 11.27 12.81 0.01
N GLN A 34 10.35 13.78 -0.07
CA GLN A 34 9.33 13.98 0.97
C GLN A 34 8.42 12.76 1.12
N ARG A 35 8.05 12.10 0.01
CA ARG A 35 7.28 10.84 0.02
C ARG A 35 8.03 9.72 0.73
N HIS A 36 9.32 9.55 0.45
CA HIS A 36 10.14 8.53 1.12
C HIS A 36 10.29 8.79 2.63
N TYR A 37 10.49 10.04 3.03
CA TYR A 37 10.51 10.41 4.45
C TYR A 37 9.18 10.11 5.14
N SER A 38 8.08 10.44 4.47
CA SER A 38 6.73 10.19 5.00
C SER A 38 6.46 8.69 5.13
N GLU A 39 6.88 7.87 4.15
CA GLU A 39 6.80 6.41 4.19
C GLU A 39 7.53 5.85 5.42
N ILE A 40 8.80 6.21 5.59
CA ILE A 40 9.63 5.74 6.72
C ILE A 40 9.02 6.19 8.05
N HIS A 41 8.57 7.44 8.12
CA HIS A 41 7.96 7.97 9.32
C HIS A 41 6.69 7.17 9.69
N LEU A 42 5.75 6.99 8.77
CA LEU A 42 4.52 6.25 9.05
C LEU A 42 4.78 4.79 9.38
N LEU A 43 5.65 4.11 8.63
CA LEU A 43 6.01 2.70 8.89
C LEU A 43 6.63 2.50 10.28
N LYS A 44 7.39 3.48 10.80
CA LYS A 44 7.94 3.42 12.17
C LYS A 44 6.89 3.44 13.26
N TYR A 45 5.75 4.12 13.04
CA TYR A 45 4.73 4.34 14.07
C TYR A 45 3.50 3.44 13.93
N LEU A 46 3.31 2.80 12.77
CA LEU A 46 2.21 1.88 12.54
C LEU A 46 2.61 0.45 12.91
N ASP A 47 1.96 -0.11 13.93
CA ASP A 47 2.17 -1.50 14.36
C ASP A 47 0.85 -2.27 14.34
N HIS A 48 0.63 -3.02 13.25
CA HIS A 48 -0.58 -3.81 13.07
C HIS A 48 -0.30 -5.05 12.20
N SER A 49 -0.99 -6.16 12.50
CA SER A 49 -0.77 -7.45 11.83
C SER A 49 -1.07 -7.45 10.33
N SER A 50 -1.83 -6.48 9.84
CA SER A 50 -2.16 -6.31 8.41
C SER A 50 -1.47 -5.11 7.77
N ILE A 51 -0.47 -4.52 8.44
CA ILE A 51 0.39 -3.46 7.88
C ILE A 51 1.82 -4.01 7.83
N MET A 52 2.55 -3.58 6.81
CA MET A 52 3.95 -3.95 6.60
C MET A 52 4.80 -3.53 7.80
N GLN A 53 5.54 -4.48 8.36
CA GLN A 53 6.35 -4.21 9.55
C GLN A 53 7.65 -3.50 9.16
N PHE A 54 7.96 -2.41 9.88
CA PHE A 54 9.25 -1.73 9.83
C PHE A 54 10.25 -2.40 10.76
N TYR A 55 11.51 -2.50 10.33
CA TYR A 55 12.59 -3.00 11.18
C TYR A 55 13.56 -1.89 11.58
N GLU A 56 14.23 -1.23 10.61
CA GLU A 56 15.23 -0.21 10.92
C GLU A 56 15.47 0.76 9.74
N SER A 57 16.03 1.94 10.00
CA SER A 57 16.42 2.92 8.97
C SER A 57 17.77 3.57 9.25
N TRP A 58 18.50 3.94 8.21
CA TRP A 58 19.80 4.61 8.32
C TRP A 58 20.04 5.57 7.17
N ILE A 59 20.93 6.54 7.39
CA ILE A 59 21.24 7.61 6.43
C ILE A 59 19.93 8.25 5.94
N ASP A 60 18.95 8.39 6.85
CA ASP A 60 17.65 9.05 6.73
C ASP A 60 16.66 8.57 5.63
N ILE A 61 17.12 7.86 4.60
CA ILE A 61 16.31 7.42 3.44
C ILE A 61 16.42 5.93 3.11
N ASN A 62 17.33 5.19 3.77
CA ASN A 62 17.44 3.74 3.62
C ASN A 62 16.71 3.08 4.78
N PHE A 63 16.00 1.98 4.50
CA PHE A 63 15.30 1.24 5.53
C PHE A 63 15.13 -0.24 5.20
N VAL A 64 15.03 -1.06 6.25
CA VAL A 64 14.63 -2.46 6.17
C VAL A 64 13.21 -2.62 6.70
N ASN A 65 12.39 -3.35 5.96
CA ASN A 65 11.05 -3.77 6.35
C ASN A 65 10.87 -5.28 6.13
N GLU A 66 9.69 -5.78 6.48
CA GLU A 66 9.31 -7.17 6.28
C GLU A 66 9.41 -7.61 4.81
N MET A 67 10.00 -8.79 4.60
CA MET A 67 10.13 -9.39 3.27
C MET A 67 8.89 -10.24 2.93
N PHE A 68 8.36 -10.06 1.72
CA PHE A 68 7.30 -10.91 1.19
C PHE A 68 7.81 -11.72 0.00
N THR A 69 8.01 -13.02 0.24
CA THR A 69 8.41 -13.96 -0.80
C THR A 69 7.24 -14.38 -1.70
N SER A 70 5.99 -14.20 -1.23
CA SER A 70 4.79 -14.75 -1.88
C SER A 70 4.03 -13.75 -2.77
N SER A 71 4.73 -12.73 -3.29
CA SER A 71 4.27 -11.75 -4.28
C SER A 71 3.14 -10.81 -3.82
N THR A 72 2.82 -9.80 -4.62
CA THR A 72 1.66 -8.92 -4.36
C THR A 72 0.33 -9.64 -4.59
N LEU A 73 -0.78 -9.05 -4.17
CA LEU A 73 -2.12 -9.59 -4.39
C LEU A 73 -2.44 -9.69 -5.89
N ARG A 74 -2.01 -8.69 -6.68
CA ARG A 74 -2.12 -8.71 -8.15
C ARG A 74 -1.35 -9.88 -8.74
N GLU A 75 -0.07 -10.02 -8.39
CA GLU A 75 0.79 -11.10 -8.89
C GLU A 75 0.27 -12.48 -8.46
N TYR A 76 -0.25 -12.58 -7.22
CA TYR A 76 -0.87 -13.81 -6.72
C TYR A 76 -2.07 -14.20 -7.59
N ARG A 77 -2.96 -13.26 -7.89
CA ARG A 77 -4.14 -13.48 -8.73
C ARG A 77 -3.77 -13.92 -10.15
N GLN A 78 -2.75 -13.29 -10.74
CA GLN A 78 -2.24 -13.64 -12.08
C GLN A 78 -1.67 -15.06 -12.11
N ARG A 79 -0.96 -15.49 -11.05
CA ARG A 79 -0.40 -16.85 -10.94
C ARG A 79 -1.45 -17.92 -10.59
N ARG A 80 -2.53 -17.54 -9.90
CA ARG A 80 -3.58 -18.46 -9.41
C ARG A 80 -4.93 -18.09 -10.00
N GLN A 81 -5.27 -18.72 -11.13
CA GLN A 81 -6.55 -18.48 -11.82
C GLN A 81 -7.79 -18.78 -10.98
N ARG A 82 -7.70 -19.69 -10.00
CA ARG A 82 -8.79 -20.03 -9.07
C ARG A 82 -8.31 -19.89 -7.64
N VAL A 83 -8.90 -18.95 -6.92
CA VAL A 83 -8.73 -18.77 -5.48
C VAL A 83 -10.09 -18.98 -4.83
N ASP A 84 -10.15 -19.80 -3.78
CA ASP A 84 -11.40 -20.06 -3.07
C ASP A 84 -11.94 -18.77 -2.45
N ILE A 85 -13.24 -18.51 -2.60
CA ILE A 85 -13.89 -17.30 -2.10
C ILE A 85 -13.72 -17.11 -0.58
N ARG A 86 -13.54 -18.20 0.18
CA ARG A 86 -13.28 -18.14 1.62
C ARG A 86 -11.91 -17.54 1.93
N VAL A 87 -10.90 -17.83 1.10
CA VAL A 87 -9.56 -17.25 1.21
C VAL A 87 -9.61 -15.76 0.88
N ILE A 88 -10.29 -15.41 -0.22
CA ILE A 88 -10.48 -14.02 -0.64
C ILE A 88 -11.18 -13.22 0.48
N LYS A 89 -12.29 -13.75 1.03
CA LYS A 89 -13.00 -13.13 2.16
C LYS A 89 -12.10 -12.93 3.37
N ASN A 90 -11.26 -13.92 3.71
CA ASN A 90 -10.33 -13.80 4.82
C ASN A 90 -9.31 -12.68 4.62
N TRP A 91 -8.76 -12.54 3.41
CA TRP A 91 -7.84 -11.46 3.07
C TRP A 91 -8.52 -10.09 3.12
N PHE A 92 -9.74 -9.98 2.59
CA PHE A 92 -10.52 -8.75 2.67
C PHE A 92 -10.79 -8.31 4.11
N CYS A 93 -11.11 -9.25 5.00
CA CYS A 93 -11.24 -8.93 6.43
C CYS A 93 -9.91 -8.45 7.05
N GLN A 94 -8.76 -8.99 6.63
CA GLN A 94 -7.46 -8.54 7.11
C GLN A 94 -7.12 -7.13 6.59
N ILE A 95 -7.37 -6.85 5.32
CA ILE A 95 -7.15 -5.53 4.71
C ILE A 95 -8.02 -4.48 5.41
N LEU A 96 -9.32 -4.75 5.60
CA LEU A 96 -10.22 -3.82 6.30
C LEU A 96 -9.78 -3.53 7.74
N ARG A 97 -9.27 -4.53 8.47
CA ARG A 97 -8.66 -4.29 9.80
C ARG A 97 -7.40 -3.44 9.70
N GLY A 98 -6.59 -3.67 8.67
CA GLY A 98 -5.39 -2.88 8.38
C GLY A 98 -5.67 -1.44 8.00
N LEU A 99 -6.81 -1.14 7.37
CA LEU A 99 -7.26 0.23 7.08
C LEU A 99 -7.91 0.89 8.29
N ALA A 100 -8.74 0.14 9.03
CA ALA A 100 -9.41 0.67 10.22
C ALA A 100 -8.42 1.15 11.28
N TYR A 101 -7.28 0.46 11.45
CA TYR A 101 -6.24 0.84 12.40
C TYR A 101 -5.72 2.28 12.22
N PRO A 102 -5.11 2.67 11.08
CA PRO A 102 -4.63 4.04 10.83
C PRO A 102 -5.77 5.05 10.68
N HIS A 103 -6.94 4.65 10.17
CA HIS A 103 -8.11 5.52 10.05
C HIS A 103 -8.66 5.96 11.41
N CYS A 104 -8.52 5.14 12.46
CA CYS A 104 -8.95 5.46 13.82
C CYS A 104 -7.93 6.27 14.63
N HIS A 105 -6.77 6.64 14.05
CA HIS A 105 -5.84 7.55 14.71
C HIS A 105 -6.42 8.96 14.79
N ASP A 106 -5.91 9.77 15.73
CA ASP A 106 -6.20 11.20 15.84
C ASP A 106 -4.88 11.98 15.72
N PRO A 107 -4.56 12.55 14.54
CA PRO A 107 -5.41 12.62 13.34
C PRO A 107 -5.40 11.33 12.49
N PRO A 108 -6.45 11.06 11.67
CA PRO A 108 -6.50 9.88 10.81
C PRO A 108 -5.35 9.83 9.80
N VAL A 109 -4.86 8.63 9.51
CA VAL A 109 -3.87 8.39 8.45
C VAL A 109 -4.53 7.71 7.27
N ILE A 110 -4.47 8.33 6.09
CA ILE A 110 -5.03 7.79 4.83
C ILE A 110 -3.90 7.25 3.95
N HIS A 111 -4.11 6.11 3.31
CA HIS A 111 -3.14 5.49 2.40
C HIS A 111 -3.03 6.21 1.05
N ARG A 112 -4.15 6.59 0.43
CA ARG A 112 -4.25 7.34 -0.85
C ARG A 112 -3.72 6.64 -2.12
N ASP A 113 -3.23 5.41 -2.02
CA ASP A 113 -2.82 4.59 -3.18
C ASP A 113 -2.99 3.09 -2.88
N LEU A 114 -4.09 2.75 -2.21
CA LEU A 114 -4.41 1.35 -1.94
C LEU A 114 -4.75 0.64 -3.28
N LYS A 115 -4.00 -0.40 -3.62
CA LYS A 115 -4.24 -1.23 -4.81
C LYS A 115 -3.67 -2.63 -4.61
N CYS A 116 -4.02 -3.58 -5.47
CA CYS A 116 -3.54 -4.95 -5.37
C CYS A 116 -2.02 -5.10 -5.46
N ASP A 117 -1.30 -4.14 -6.04
CA ASP A 117 0.18 -4.11 -6.06
C ASP A 117 0.79 -3.70 -4.72
N ASN A 118 0.06 -2.93 -3.92
CA ASN A 118 0.50 -2.44 -2.62
C ASN A 118 0.01 -3.33 -1.46
N ILE A 119 -0.63 -4.45 -1.78
CA ILE A 119 -1.05 -5.47 -0.80
C ILE A 119 -0.20 -6.71 -1.03
N PHE A 120 0.56 -7.11 -0.01
CA PHE A 120 1.49 -8.21 -0.08
C PHE A 120 0.88 -9.47 0.52
N VAL A 121 1.03 -10.60 -0.17
CA VAL A 121 0.54 -11.89 0.31
C VAL A 121 1.67 -12.60 1.01
N HIS A 122 1.38 -13.17 2.17
CA HIS A 122 2.26 -14.07 2.90
C HIS A 122 1.66 -15.48 2.84
N GLY A 123 1.90 -16.16 1.71
CA GLY A 123 1.10 -17.30 1.26
C GLY A 123 1.15 -18.50 2.20
N HIS A 124 2.25 -18.70 2.91
CA HIS A 124 2.40 -19.81 3.85
C HIS A 124 1.69 -19.60 5.19
N LEU A 125 1.44 -18.34 5.59
CA LEU A 125 0.64 -18.01 6.78
C LEU A 125 -0.81 -17.64 6.42
N GLY A 126 -1.14 -17.53 5.14
CA GLY A 126 -2.47 -17.09 4.69
C GLY A 126 -2.79 -15.64 5.07
N GLN A 127 -1.75 -14.82 5.28
CA GLN A 127 -1.86 -13.43 5.71
C GLN A 127 -1.69 -12.46 4.54
N VAL A 128 -2.27 -11.27 4.66
CA VAL A 128 -2.03 -10.14 3.76
C VAL A 128 -1.67 -8.90 4.55
N LYS A 129 -0.76 -8.10 4.00
CA LYS A 129 -0.29 -6.87 4.62
C LYS A 129 -0.29 -5.73 3.63
N ILE A 130 -0.80 -4.58 4.07
CA ILE A 130 -0.79 -3.32 3.33
C ILE A 130 0.61 -2.73 3.43
N GLY A 131 1.21 -2.37 2.30
CA GLY A 131 2.50 -1.72 2.20
C GLY A 131 2.47 -0.52 1.28
N ASP A 132 3.63 0.07 1.01
CA ASP A 132 3.82 1.30 0.22
C ASP A 132 2.98 2.50 0.72
N LEU A 133 3.46 3.10 1.81
CA LEU A 133 2.88 4.31 2.39
C LEU A 133 3.50 5.59 1.81
N GLY A 134 4.16 5.52 0.65
CA GLY A 134 4.83 6.68 0.04
C GLY A 134 3.88 7.83 -0.31
N LEU A 135 2.61 7.52 -0.56
CA LEU A 135 1.58 8.52 -0.80
C LEU A 135 0.66 8.72 0.40
N ALA A 136 0.88 8.07 1.54
CA ALA A 136 0.01 8.23 2.70
C ALA A 136 0.10 9.64 3.32
N ALA A 137 -0.95 10.07 4.02
CA ALA A 137 -0.99 11.37 4.69
C ALA A 137 -1.76 11.33 6.02
N ILE A 138 -1.34 12.18 6.95
CA ILE A 138 -2.04 12.46 8.20
C ILE A 138 -3.03 13.62 7.96
N LEU A 139 -4.32 13.40 8.20
CA LEU A 139 -5.37 14.41 8.06
C LEU A 139 -5.46 15.30 9.29
N HIS A 140 -4.75 16.44 9.29
CA HIS A 140 -4.82 17.38 10.41
C HIS A 140 -6.11 18.22 10.44
N GLY A 141 -6.98 17.95 11.43
CA GLY A 141 -8.19 18.76 11.68
C GLY A 141 -9.17 18.76 10.51
N SER A 142 -10.13 19.70 10.46
CA SER A 142 -11.18 19.83 9.42
C SER A 142 -10.66 20.16 8.00
N LYS A 143 -9.48 19.64 7.63
CA LYS A 143 -8.82 19.84 6.36
C LYS A 143 -8.90 18.54 5.59
N HIS A 144 -9.72 18.56 4.54
CA HIS A 144 -9.58 17.62 3.45
C HIS A 144 -8.14 17.65 2.93
N ALA A 145 -7.64 16.51 2.44
CA ALA A 145 -6.35 16.53 1.77
C ALA A 145 -6.51 17.13 0.37
N HIS A 146 -5.71 18.14 0.04
CA HIS A 146 -5.80 18.89 -1.21
C HIS A 146 -4.70 18.45 -2.18
N CYS A 147 -4.89 17.31 -2.85
CA CYS A 147 -4.08 16.89 -3.98
C CYS A 147 -4.66 15.63 -4.65
N VAL A 148 -4.75 15.64 -5.98
CA VAL A 148 -5.10 14.46 -6.79
C VAL A 148 -3.83 13.61 -6.99
N ILE A 149 -3.75 12.47 -6.29
CA ILE A 149 -2.64 11.52 -6.37
C ILE A 149 -3.16 10.07 -6.30
N GLY A 150 -2.35 9.12 -6.74
CA GLY A 150 -2.67 7.70 -6.71
C GLY A 150 -2.78 7.10 -8.10
N THR A 151 -3.31 5.88 -8.17
CA THR A 151 -3.47 5.12 -9.41
C THR A 151 -4.91 5.29 -9.94
N PRO A 152 -5.13 5.92 -11.11
CA PRO A 152 -6.45 6.35 -11.58
C PRO A 152 -7.56 5.30 -11.51
N GLU A 153 -7.24 4.03 -11.79
CA GLU A 153 -8.19 2.92 -11.79
C GLU A 153 -8.70 2.55 -10.39
N PHE A 154 -8.06 3.05 -9.34
CA PHE A 154 -8.41 2.80 -7.93
C PHE A 154 -8.86 4.07 -7.20
N MET A 155 -8.87 5.22 -7.86
CA MET A 155 -9.17 6.51 -7.25
C MET A 155 -10.68 6.77 -7.21
N ALA A 156 -11.17 7.20 -6.04
CA ALA A 156 -12.54 7.66 -5.87
C ALA A 156 -12.78 8.98 -6.60
N LEU A 157 -14.02 9.27 -7.01
CA LEU A 157 -14.33 10.47 -7.80
C LEU A 157 -14.18 11.77 -6.99
N GLU A 158 -14.52 11.73 -5.70
CA GLU A 158 -14.36 12.83 -4.74
C GLU A 158 -12.90 13.28 -4.60
N LEU A 159 -11.93 12.43 -4.96
CA LEU A 159 -10.53 12.80 -4.95
C LEU A 159 -10.23 13.95 -5.94
N TYR A 160 -10.97 14.02 -7.05
CA TYR A 160 -10.86 15.11 -8.04
C TYR A 160 -11.48 16.42 -7.58
N GLU A 161 -12.33 16.37 -6.55
CA GLU A 161 -12.91 17.57 -5.93
C GLU A 161 -11.96 18.17 -4.87
N GLU A 162 -10.83 17.50 -4.59
CA GLU A 162 -9.83 17.89 -3.58
C GLU A 162 -10.41 18.04 -2.15
N GLU A 163 -11.61 17.50 -1.94
CA GLU A 163 -12.33 17.43 -0.68
C GLU A 163 -12.64 15.97 -0.33
N TYR A 164 -11.65 15.29 0.25
CA TYR A 164 -11.76 13.87 0.58
C TYR A 164 -11.25 13.53 1.98
N ASN A 165 -11.70 12.38 2.48
CA ASN A 165 -11.34 11.80 3.77
C ASN A 165 -10.88 10.34 3.62
N GLU A 166 -10.79 9.59 4.71
CA GLU A 166 -10.30 8.21 4.73
C GLU A 166 -11.16 7.23 3.92
N LEU A 167 -12.39 7.60 3.55
CA LEU A 167 -13.30 6.76 2.78
C LEU A 167 -12.81 6.50 1.35
N ILE A 168 -11.89 7.30 0.82
CA ILE A 168 -11.27 6.99 -0.49
C ILE A 168 -10.53 5.66 -0.47
N ASP A 169 -9.93 5.26 0.67
CA ASP A 169 -9.26 3.97 0.79
C ASP A 169 -10.30 2.83 0.77
N ILE A 170 -11.53 3.09 1.21
CA ILE A 170 -12.64 2.12 1.15
C ILE A 170 -13.13 1.95 -0.30
N TYR A 171 -13.17 3.03 -1.09
CA TYR A 171 -13.41 2.95 -2.52
C TYR A 171 -12.32 2.12 -3.22
N SER A 172 -11.04 2.45 -2.98
CA SER A 172 -9.90 1.72 -3.53
C SER A 172 -9.89 0.25 -3.12
N PHE A 173 -10.31 -0.06 -1.89
CA PHE A 173 -10.53 -1.43 -1.43
C PHE A 173 -11.63 -2.14 -2.22
N GLY A 174 -12.74 -1.46 -2.53
CA GLY A 174 -13.77 -1.97 -3.44
C GLY A 174 -13.21 -2.33 -4.82
N MET A 175 -12.32 -1.51 -5.36
CA MET A 175 -11.64 -1.79 -6.64
C MET A 175 -10.71 -3.01 -6.53
N CYS A 176 -10.01 -3.19 -5.41
CA CYS A 176 -9.23 -4.41 -5.15
C CYS A 176 -10.12 -5.67 -5.11
N ILE A 177 -11.34 -5.57 -4.55
CA ILE A 177 -12.30 -6.67 -4.56
C ILE A 177 -12.67 -7.04 -6.00
N LEU A 178 -13.01 -6.05 -6.81
CA LEU A 178 -13.39 -6.26 -8.21
C LEU A 178 -12.25 -6.92 -9.00
N GLU A 179 -11.02 -6.41 -8.87
CA GLU A 179 -9.86 -7.00 -9.53
C GLU A 179 -9.62 -8.47 -9.12
N MET A 180 -9.83 -8.80 -7.84
CA MET A 180 -9.66 -10.17 -7.34
C MET A 180 -10.76 -11.13 -7.80
N LEU A 181 -11.98 -10.63 -8.00
CA LEU A 181 -13.13 -11.43 -8.39
C LEU A 181 -13.26 -11.56 -9.92
N GLU A 182 -12.87 -10.53 -10.68
CA GLU A 182 -12.88 -10.60 -12.13
C GLU A 182 -11.77 -11.55 -12.62
N SER A 183 -12.10 -12.40 -13.59
CA SER A 183 -11.11 -13.07 -14.42
C SER A 183 -10.53 -12.02 -15.38
N SER A 184 -9.21 -12.00 -15.56
CA SER A 184 -8.40 -10.95 -16.21
C SER A 184 -8.73 -10.59 -17.68
N SER A 185 -9.91 -10.93 -18.18
CA SER A 185 -10.38 -10.65 -19.55
C SER A 185 -11.24 -9.38 -19.68
N ASN A 186 -11.65 -8.69 -18.59
CA ASN A 186 -12.68 -7.63 -18.69
C ASN A 186 -12.26 -6.22 -18.22
N LEU A 187 -11.10 -6.02 -17.60
CA LEU A 187 -10.69 -4.69 -17.10
C LEU A 187 -10.02 -3.80 -18.16
N GLN A 188 -9.58 -4.35 -19.28
CA GLN A 188 -9.02 -3.56 -20.39
C GLN A 188 -10.08 -2.97 -21.33
N GLU A 189 -11.37 -3.31 -21.17
CA GLU A 189 -12.45 -2.85 -22.07
C GLU A 189 -13.44 -1.85 -21.45
N ARG A 190 -13.18 -1.35 -20.23
CA ARG A 190 -14.02 -0.28 -19.65
C ARG A 190 -13.40 1.08 -19.86
N ASP A 191 -13.37 1.50 -21.13
CA ASP A 191 -13.36 2.92 -21.46
C ASP A 191 -14.61 3.57 -20.86
N PHE A 192 -14.45 4.27 -19.74
CA PHE A 192 -15.45 5.25 -19.29
C PHE A 192 -15.32 6.49 -20.18
N GLY A 193 -15.84 6.38 -21.40
CA GLY A 193 -15.78 7.41 -22.43
C GLY A 193 -17.06 7.52 -23.23
N SER A 194 -17.76 8.64 -23.03
CA SER A 194 -18.77 9.26 -23.91
C SER A 194 -20.15 8.59 -24.05
N ARG A 195 -21.10 9.08 -23.23
CA ARG A 195 -22.37 9.62 -23.74
C ARG A 195 -22.64 10.97 -23.10
#